data_AF-A0A3L7R5M9-F1
#
_entry.id   AF-A0A3L7R5M9-F1
#
_cell.length_a   1.000
_cell.length_b   1.000
_cell.length_c   1.000
_cell.angle_alpha   90.00
_cell.angle_beta   90.00
_cell.angle_gamma   90.00
#
_symmetry.space_group_name_H-M   'P 1'
#
loop_
_entity.id
_entity.type
_entity.pdbx_description
1 polymer ?
#
loop_
_entity_poly.entity_id
_entity_poly.type
_entity_poly.pdbx_seq_one_letter_code
_entity_poly.pdbx_strand_id
1 'polypeptide(L)'
;MASVCFYFQLHQPWRLRRYSVFANDPFYFDDAANEQILRKVADKCYRPTTLKMLDLVKRHDRRFRCSYSITCTALEQLQRWAPDVVDTLKELVDTGACELIGETSHHSPSFLFSKKEFDAQVTVHQQKMQEVFGVVPKIFRNTELIYSNELAHHIAARGQHKAIICEGVDRLLGFRSPNYIYVPPASETDSGPIEDRRVKLLLKNYRLSDDIAFRFSNRAWKEWPLSAERFAEWVNQINGDGFTCNLFMDYETFGEHQWADTGIFQFLDALPKAVYDINPGHNQFLTPSQVLECSDPVGEYDAPNWTSWADTERDLSAWLGNPLQDNAAAELYRLEEPVRERHAAGDPYILEDWRKLTTSDHLYYMCTKYWADGDVHKYFSPYNSPYDAYINFMNVLDNLKIRAGA
;
A
#
# COMPACT_ATOMS: atom_id res chain seq x y z
N MET A 1 -2.24 21.66 16.26
CA MET A 1 -0.85 21.29 15.93
C MET A 1 -0.93 20.24 14.85
N ALA A 2 -0.47 20.53 13.63
CA ALA A 2 -0.56 19.61 12.52
C ALA A 2 0.69 18.70 12.49
N SER A 3 0.47 17.39 12.59
CA SER A 3 1.51 16.38 12.48
C SER A 3 1.46 15.77 11.08
N VAL A 4 2.51 15.95 10.29
CA VAL A 4 2.63 15.27 9.00
C VAL A 4 2.99 13.81 9.25
N CYS A 5 2.17 12.91 8.70
CA CYS A 5 2.33 11.47 8.85
C CYS A 5 2.58 10.86 7.47
N PHE A 6 3.82 10.46 7.20
CA PHE A 6 4.18 9.79 5.96
C PHE A 6 4.01 8.28 6.08
N TYR A 7 3.33 7.70 5.09
CA TYR A 7 3.38 6.28 4.78
C TYR A 7 3.59 6.09 3.27
N PHE A 8 4.54 5.22 2.95
CA PHE A 8 4.84 4.80 1.58
C PHE A 8 4.56 3.31 1.39
N GLN A 9 3.79 2.97 0.35
CA GLN A 9 3.64 1.58 -0.11
C GLN A 9 4.86 1.22 -0.98
N LEU A 10 5.61 0.18 -0.62
CA LEU A 10 6.67 -0.38 -1.45
C LEU A 10 6.23 -1.77 -1.89
N HIS A 11 5.77 -1.86 -3.14
CA HIS A 11 5.21 -3.08 -3.71
C HIS A 11 5.77 -3.36 -5.11
N GLN A 12 6.03 -4.64 -5.39
CA GLN A 12 6.24 -5.16 -6.74
C GLN A 12 5.59 -6.54 -6.86
N PRO A 13 4.78 -6.79 -7.89
CA PRO A 13 4.22 -8.12 -8.16
C PRO A 13 5.25 -9.01 -8.85
N TRP A 14 4.98 -10.31 -8.87
CA TRP A 14 5.67 -11.26 -9.73
C TRP A 14 4.93 -11.36 -11.06
N ARG A 15 5.44 -10.70 -12.10
CA ARG A 15 4.80 -10.69 -13.42
C ARG A 15 4.89 -12.06 -14.06
N LEU A 16 3.79 -12.46 -14.70
CA LEU A 16 3.70 -13.73 -15.41
C LEU A 16 4.49 -13.66 -16.72
N ARG A 17 5.15 -14.76 -17.06
CA ARG A 17 5.62 -14.93 -18.43
C ARG A 17 4.42 -15.15 -19.35
N ARG A 18 4.65 -15.01 -20.66
CA ARG A 18 3.65 -15.45 -21.63
C ARG A 18 3.45 -16.96 -21.51
N TYR A 19 2.24 -17.34 -21.11
CA TYR A 19 1.83 -18.71 -20.83
C TYR A 19 0.68 -19.08 -21.77
N SER A 20 0.99 -19.89 -22.79
CA SER A 20 0.00 -20.31 -23.77
C SER A 20 -0.74 -21.57 -23.31
N VAL A 21 -1.87 -21.88 -23.94
CA VAL A 21 -2.62 -23.13 -23.72
C VAL A 21 -1.81 -24.41 -23.95
N PHE A 22 -0.67 -24.31 -24.64
CA PHE A 22 0.23 -25.44 -24.90
C PHE A 22 1.35 -25.58 -23.86
N ALA A 23 1.50 -24.61 -22.96
CA ALA A 23 2.49 -24.67 -21.89
C ALA A 23 1.99 -25.61 -20.78
N ASN A 24 2.88 -26.48 -20.31
CA ASN A 24 2.57 -27.50 -19.31
C ASN A 24 3.56 -27.55 -18.14
N ASP A 25 4.54 -26.66 -18.12
CA ASP A 25 5.54 -26.57 -17.06
C ASP A 25 5.06 -25.67 -15.90
N PRO A 26 5.56 -25.90 -14.67
CA PRO A 26 5.13 -25.15 -13.50
C PRO A 26 5.81 -23.78 -13.34
N PHE A 27 6.51 -23.25 -14.35
CA PHE A 27 7.25 -21.99 -14.23
C PHE A 27 6.39 -20.83 -14.74
N TYR A 28 5.61 -20.20 -13.87
CA TYR A 28 4.62 -19.19 -14.30
C TYR A 28 5.17 -17.76 -14.45
N PHE A 29 6.26 -17.43 -13.77
CA PHE A 29 6.75 -16.06 -13.62
C PHE A 29 7.91 -15.75 -14.57
N ASP A 30 7.99 -14.48 -15.00
CA ASP A 30 9.06 -13.98 -15.87
C ASP A 30 10.17 -13.35 -15.02
N ASP A 31 11.07 -14.17 -14.49
CA ASP A 31 12.16 -13.70 -13.63
C ASP A 31 13.06 -12.68 -14.32
N ALA A 32 13.28 -12.79 -15.64
CA ALA A 32 14.11 -11.85 -16.39
C ALA A 32 13.44 -10.48 -16.50
N ALA A 33 12.14 -10.43 -16.83
CA ALA A 33 11.40 -9.18 -16.88
C ALA A 33 11.26 -8.55 -15.49
N ASN A 34 10.96 -9.36 -14.47
CA ASN A 34 10.86 -8.89 -13.08
C ASN A 34 12.20 -8.32 -12.59
N GLU A 35 13.34 -8.96 -12.88
CA GLU A 35 14.66 -8.43 -12.54
C GLU A 35 14.92 -7.09 -13.22
N GLN A 36 14.69 -7.01 -14.53
CA GLN A 36 14.93 -5.80 -15.29
C GLN A 36 14.09 -4.62 -14.78
N ILE A 37 12.81 -4.86 -14.49
CA ILE A 37 11.89 -3.85 -13.97
C ILE A 37 12.31 -3.42 -12.57
N LEU A 38 12.57 -4.37 -11.66
CA LEU A 38 12.99 -4.02 -10.30
C LEU A 38 14.27 -3.19 -10.32
N ARG A 39 15.30 -3.59 -11.08
CA ARG A 39 16.56 -2.83 -11.15
C ARG A 39 16.33 -1.40 -11.64
N LYS A 40 15.50 -1.23 -12.69
CA LYS A 40 15.12 0.10 -13.19
C LYS A 40 14.44 0.95 -12.10
N VAL A 41 13.45 0.39 -11.41
CA VAL A 41 12.74 1.11 -10.34
C VAL A 41 13.66 1.38 -9.16
N ALA A 42 14.54 0.45 -8.80
CA ALA A 42 15.51 0.63 -7.73
C ALA A 42 16.48 1.78 -8.02
N ASP A 43 16.99 1.89 -9.25
CA ASP A 43 17.94 2.94 -9.62
C ASP A 43 17.29 4.32 -9.72
N LYS A 44 16.01 4.38 -10.14
CA LYS A 44 15.26 5.63 -10.28
C LYS A 44 14.62 6.12 -8.99
N CYS A 45 14.10 5.20 -8.19
CA CYS A 45 13.27 5.47 -7.01
C CYS A 45 13.96 4.96 -5.75
N TYR A 46 14.06 3.65 -5.54
CA TYR A 46 14.35 3.13 -4.20
C TYR A 46 15.71 3.57 -3.66
N ARG A 47 16.79 3.46 -4.45
CA ARG A 47 18.13 3.89 -4.02
C ARG A 47 18.19 5.40 -3.71
N PRO A 48 17.90 6.31 -4.66
CA PRO A 48 18.03 7.73 -4.38
C PRO A 48 17.05 8.19 -3.30
N THR A 49 15.81 7.70 -3.30
CA THR A 49 14.80 8.11 -2.32
C THR A 49 15.12 7.58 -0.92
N THR A 50 15.52 6.31 -0.76
CA THR A 50 15.78 5.77 0.59
C THR A 50 17.03 6.42 1.19
N LEU A 51 18.08 6.65 0.40
CA LEU A 51 19.25 7.41 0.84
C LEU A 51 18.89 8.83 1.25
N LYS A 52 18.02 9.51 0.49
CA LYS A 52 17.52 10.85 0.82
C LYS A 52 16.70 10.85 2.12
N MET A 53 15.84 9.86 2.32
CA MET A 53 15.06 9.72 3.56
C MET A 53 15.97 9.52 4.77
N LEU A 54 16.99 8.66 4.66
CA LEU A 54 18.00 8.44 5.70
C LEU A 54 18.80 9.71 6.01
N ASP A 55 19.21 10.43 4.98
CA ASP A 55 19.87 11.73 5.09
C ASP A 55 18.98 12.76 5.79
N LEU A 56 17.69 12.87 5.42
CA LEU A 56 16.74 13.77 6.08
C LEU A 56 16.54 13.41 7.56
N VAL A 57 16.39 12.12 7.88
CA VAL A 57 16.31 11.65 9.27
C VAL A 57 17.56 12.06 10.06
N LYS A 58 18.76 11.83 9.52
CA LYS A 58 20.03 12.16 10.18
C LYS A 58 20.21 13.68 10.33
N ARG A 59 19.99 14.46 9.26
CA ARG A 59 20.15 15.93 9.26
C ARG A 59 19.16 16.66 10.15
N HIS A 60 17.96 16.12 10.35
CA HIS A 60 16.95 16.68 11.24
C HIS A 60 16.94 16.07 12.64
N ASP A 61 18.00 15.37 13.05
CA ASP A 61 18.14 14.71 14.36
C ASP A 61 16.90 13.88 14.74
N ARG A 62 16.46 13.03 13.80
CA ARG A 62 15.30 12.13 13.96
C ARG A 62 13.97 12.84 14.24
N ARG A 63 13.89 14.17 14.03
CA ARG A 63 12.61 14.91 14.02
C ARG A 63 11.84 14.69 12.73
N PHE A 64 12.54 14.44 11.61
CA PHE A 64 11.89 13.95 10.40
C PHE A 64 11.61 12.46 10.57
N ARG A 65 10.39 12.05 10.25
CA ARG A 65 9.90 10.69 10.47
C ARG A 65 9.08 10.23 9.27
N CYS A 66 9.14 8.95 8.99
CA CYS A 66 8.43 8.33 7.86
C CYS A 66 8.03 6.90 8.20
N SER A 67 7.25 6.28 7.33
CA SER A 67 6.79 4.90 7.52
C SER A 67 6.66 4.18 6.19
N TYR A 68 6.82 2.86 6.22
CA TYR A 68 6.73 2.03 5.03
C TYR A 68 5.85 0.81 5.28
N SER A 69 5.04 0.45 4.30
CA SER A 69 4.55 -0.92 4.17
C SER A 69 5.29 -1.57 3.01
N ILE A 70 6.01 -2.65 3.30
CA ILE A 70 6.84 -3.35 2.33
C ILE A 70 6.27 -4.76 2.20
N THR A 71 5.79 -5.13 1.01
CA THR A 71 5.21 -6.46 0.80
C THR A 71 6.31 -7.52 0.77
N CYS A 72 5.99 -8.77 1.13
CA CYS A 72 6.99 -9.85 1.05
C CYS A 72 7.47 -10.05 -0.39
N THR A 73 6.58 -9.90 -1.38
CA THR A 73 6.93 -9.98 -2.80
C THR A 73 7.98 -8.95 -3.20
N ALA A 74 7.83 -7.70 -2.77
CA ALA A 74 8.80 -6.65 -3.07
C ALA A 74 10.12 -6.88 -2.33
N LEU A 75 10.04 -7.28 -1.05
CA LEU A 75 11.23 -7.55 -0.24
C LEU A 75 12.06 -8.70 -0.81
N GLU A 76 11.43 -9.77 -1.27
CA GLU A 76 12.10 -10.89 -1.92
C GLU A 76 12.81 -10.48 -3.21
N GLN A 77 12.13 -9.68 -4.05
CA GLN A 77 12.73 -9.15 -5.26
C GLN A 77 13.93 -8.25 -4.94
N LEU A 78 13.81 -7.35 -3.95
CA LEU A 78 14.91 -6.51 -3.47
C LEU A 78 16.08 -7.35 -2.95
N GLN A 79 15.83 -8.37 -2.12
CA GLN A 79 16.89 -9.26 -1.62
C GLN A 79 17.65 -9.97 -2.75
N ARG A 80 16.96 -10.32 -3.84
CA ARG A 80 17.57 -10.99 -4.99
C ARG A 80 18.37 -10.04 -5.87
N TRP A 81 17.83 -8.87 -6.18
CA TRP A 81 18.33 -8.05 -7.29
C TRP A 81 18.81 -6.66 -6.88
N ALA A 82 18.45 -6.17 -5.69
CA ALA A 82 18.80 -4.86 -5.16
C ALA A 82 19.01 -4.87 -3.62
N PRO A 83 19.87 -5.76 -3.07
CA PRO A 83 19.99 -5.96 -1.62
C PRO A 83 20.48 -4.72 -0.86
N ASP A 84 21.22 -3.83 -1.53
CA ASP A 84 21.68 -2.56 -1.00
C ASP A 84 20.54 -1.59 -0.58
N VAL A 85 19.37 -1.70 -1.22
CA VAL A 85 18.16 -0.96 -0.79
C VAL A 85 17.64 -1.52 0.53
N VAL A 86 17.65 -2.84 0.71
CA VAL A 86 17.23 -3.48 1.97
C VAL A 86 18.16 -3.05 3.11
N ASP A 87 19.47 -2.98 2.86
CA ASP A 87 20.44 -2.52 3.85
C ASP A 87 20.21 -1.05 4.25
N THR A 88 19.91 -0.18 3.28
CA THR A 88 19.57 1.23 3.56
C THR A 88 18.25 1.36 4.32
N LEU A 89 17.23 0.53 4.00
CA LEU A 89 15.97 0.47 4.74
C LEU A 89 16.19 0.00 6.18
N LYS A 90 17.06 -0.99 6.42
CA LYS A 90 17.45 -1.42 7.77
C LYS A 90 18.10 -0.28 8.55
N GLU A 91 19.08 0.42 7.95
CA GLU A 91 19.69 1.60 8.59
C GLU A 91 18.64 2.66 8.94
N LEU A 92 17.66 2.88 8.06
CA LEU A 92 16.58 3.83 8.29
C LEU A 92 15.67 3.40 9.45
N VAL A 93 15.29 2.13 9.53
CA VAL A 93 14.53 1.55 10.65
C VAL A 93 15.31 1.65 11.96
N ASP A 94 16.60 1.33 11.95
CA ASP A 94 17.49 1.34 13.13
C ASP A 94 17.63 2.74 13.74
N THR A 95 17.36 3.81 12.98
CA THR A 95 17.33 5.18 13.55
C THR A 95 16.23 5.39 14.60
N GLY A 96 15.18 4.56 14.59
CA GLY A 96 13.96 4.74 15.39
C GLY A 96 13.06 5.90 14.91
N ALA A 97 13.34 6.46 13.73
CA ALA A 97 12.52 7.49 13.08
C ALA A 97 11.68 6.95 11.92
N CYS A 98 11.76 5.64 11.64
CA CYS A 98 11.04 4.97 10.59
C CYS A 98 10.20 3.82 11.15
N GLU A 99 8.89 3.81 10.88
CA GLU A 99 7.96 2.76 11.30
C GLU A 99 7.62 1.81 10.14
N LEU A 100 7.57 0.50 10.42
CA LEU A 100 7.06 -0.48 9.47
C LEU A 100 5.58 -0.79 9.74
N ILE A 101 4.79 -0.79 8.68
CA ILE A 101 3.35 -1.02 8.67
C ILE A 101 3.06 -2.42 8.12
N GLY A 102 2.20 -3.16 8.83
CA GLY A 102 1.77 -4.50 8.50
C GLY A 102 0.80 -4.52 7.33
N GLU A 103 0.87 -5.59 6.54
CA GLU A 103 -0.01 -5.85 5.40
C GLU A 103 -0.17 -7.38 5.21
N THR A 104 -0.96 -7.81 4.23
CA THR A 104 -0.81 -9.14 3.63
C THR A 104 0.57 -9.32 2.98
N SER A 105 1.16 -10.50 3.13
CA SER A 105 2.48 -10.83 2.52
C SER A 105 2.54 -10.61 1.00
N HIS A 106 1.44 -10.88 0.29
CA HIS A 106 1.40 -10.88 -1.17
C HIS A 106 0.58 -9.74 -1.75
N HIS A 107 0.26 -8.68 -0.98
CA HIS A 107 -0.57 -7.58 -1.49
C HIS A 107 -1.86 -8.09 -2.14
N SER A 108 -2.50 -9.05 -1.47
CA SER A 108 -3.65 -9.76 -2.02
C SER A 108 -4.96 -9.17 -1.51
N PRO A 109 -6.03 -9.16 -2.31
CA PRO A 109 -7.37 -8.83 -1.83
C PRO A 109 -8.00 -10.00 -1.05
N SER A 110 -7.19 -10.88 -0.44
CA SER A 110 -7.62 -12.15 0.17
C SER A 110 -8.70 -11.98 1.24
N PHE A 111 -8.76 -10.84 1.93
CA PHE A 111 -9.82 -10.58 2.90
C PHE A 111 -11.24 -10.67 2.29
N LEU A 112 -11.39 -10.33 1.01
CA LEU A 112 -12.67 -10.38 0.29
C LEU A 112 -13.13 -11.81 -0.03
N PHE A 113 -12.22 -12.78 -0.02
CA PHE A 113 -12.49 -14.13 -0.54
C PHE A 113 -12.24 -15.24 0.49
N SER A 114 -11.21 -15.09 1.33
CA SER A 114 -10.82 -16.06 2.34
C SER A 114 -10.14 -15.38 3.53
N LYS A 115 -10.89 -15.25 4.64
CA LYS A 115 -10.34 -14.76 5.92
C LYS A 115 -9.21 -15.66 6.44
N LYS A 116 -9.28 -16.97 6.16
CA LYS A 116 -8.24 -17.95 6.51
C LYS A 116 -6.93 -17.63 5.81
N GLU A 117 -6.95 -17.44 4.49
CA GLU A 117 -5.73 -17.08 3.78
C GLU A 117 -5.27 -15.66 4.12
N PHE A 118 -6.18 -14.71 4.28
CA PHE A 118 -5.84 -13.37 4.76
C PHE A 118 -5.06 -13.42 6.07
N ASP A 119 -5.57 -14.15 7.06
CA ASP A 119 -4.93 -14.31 8.37
C ASP A 119 -3.54 -14.97 8.27
N ALA A 120 -3.40 -15.94 7.36
CA ALA A 120 -2.12 -16.57 7.08
C ALA A 120 -1.13 -15.57 6.45
N GLN A 121 -1.56 -14.79 5.47
CA GLN A 121 -0.71 -13.79 4.80
C GLN A 121 -0.29 -12.65 5.72
N VAL A 122 -1.18 -12.17 6.60
CA VAL A 122 -0.83 -11.16 7.62
C VAL A 122 0.21 -11.73 8.61
N THR A 123 0.06 -12.99 9.00
CA THR A 123 1.02 -13.66 9.90
C THR A 123 2.39 -13.84 9.23
N VAL A 124 2.42 -14.28 7.97
CA VAL A 124 3.66 -14.42 7.19
C VAL A 124 4.35 -13.07 7.03
N HIS A 125 3.61 -12.01 6.73
CA HIS A 125 4.16 -10.65 6.63
C HIS A 125 4.80 -10.20 7.93
N GLN A 126 4.09 -10.34 9.06
CA GLN A 126 4.60 -9.98 10.37
C GLN A 126 5.89 -10.74 10.73
N GLN A 127 5.93 -12.04 10.45
CA GLN A 127 7.13 -12.86 10.63
C GLN A 127 8.29 -12.35 9.78
N LYS A 128 8.02 -11.99 8.51
CA LYS A 128 9.05 -11.47 7.61
C LYS A 128 9.60 -10.12 8.04
N MET A 129 8.75 -9.22 8.53
CA MET A 129 9.18 -7.92 9.08
C MET A 129 10.07 -8.12 10.32
N GLN A 130 9.70 -9.05 11.20
CA GLN A 130 10.50 -9.39 12.38
C GLN A 130 11.84 -10.04 12.00
N GLU A 131 11.84 -10.95 11.03
CA GLU A 131 13.04 -11.64 10.54
C GLU A 131 14.05 -10.65 9.94
N VAL A 132 13.59 -9.76 9.07
CA VAL A 132 14.48 -8.89 8.27
C VAL A 132 14.83 -7.59 9.00
N PHE A 133 13.88 -7.00 9.72
CA PHE A 133 14.05 -5.67 10.33
C PHE A 133 14.00 -5.69 11.85
N GLY A 134 13.75 -6.84 12.48
CA GLY A 134 13.66 -6.93 13.94
C GLY A 134 12.41 -6.29 14.55
N VAL A 135 11.41 -5.94 13.73
CA VAL A 135 10.21 -5.19 14.13
C VAL A 135 8.94 -5.98 13.87
N VAL A 136 8.04 -5.98 14.86
CA VAL A 136 6.63 -6.38 14.69
C VAL A 136 5.80 -5.13 14.37
N PRO A 137 5.16 -5.04 13.18
CA PRO A 137 4.29 -3.92 12.87
C PRO A 137 3.09 -3.82 13.83
N LYS A 138 2.76 -2.60 14.25
CA LYS A 138 1.62 -2.30 15.14
C LYS A 138 0.45 -1.66 14.42
N ILE A 139 0.68 -1.19 13.21
CA ILE A 139 -0.25 -0.47 12.37
C ILE A 139 -0.47 -1.34 11.15
N PHE A 140 -1.72 -1.44 10.71
CA PHE A 140 -2.09 -2.28 9.58
C PHE A 140 -2.56 -1.42 8.42
N ARG A 141 -2.25 -1.86 7.21
CA ARG A 141 -2.91 -1.40 6.01
C ARG A 141 -3.30 -2.65 5.22
N ASN A 142 -4.56 -2.72 4.79
CA ASN A 142 -4.97 -3.77 3.88
C ASN A 142 -4.64 -3.35 2.45
N THR A 143 -4.37 -4.33 1.59
CA THR A 143 -4.14 -4.20 0.15
C THR A 143 -5.02 -3.12 -0.46
N GLU A 144 -4.41 -2.19 -1.21
CA GLU A 144 -5.07 -1.05 -1.87
C GLU A 144 -5.98 -0.16 -1.01
N LEU A 145 -5.73 -0.17 0.31
CA LEU A 145 -6.52 0.49 1.34
C LEU A 145 -7.97 0.02 1.29
N ILE A 146 -8.18 -1.23 0.84
CA ILE A 146 -9.47 -1.88 0.81
C ILE A 146 -9.99 -1.96 2.23
N TYR A 147 -11.07 -1.23 2.51
CA TYR A 147 -11.60 -1.06 3.85
C TYR A 147 -13.11 -1.19 3.88
N SER A 148 -13.61 -1.80 4.94
CA SER A 148 -14.99 -1.74 5.40
C SER A 148 -14.98 -1.91 6.92
N ASN A 149 -16.12 -1.67 7.58
CA ASN A 149 -16.25 -1.94 9.01
C ASN A 149 -15.93 -3.40 9.35
N GLU A 150 -16.24 -4.34 8.45
CA GLU A 150 -15.96 -5.77 8.63
C GLU A 150 -14.45 -6.04 8.79
N LEU A 151 -13.61 -5.40 7.98
CA LEU A 151 -12.16 -5.49 8.12
C LEU A 151 -11.72 -4.95 9.47
N ALA A 152 -12.24 -3.80 9.87
CA ALA A 152 -11.87 -3.18 11.14
C ALA A 152 -12.20 -4.07 12.33
N HIS A 153 -13.39 -4.67 12.33
CA HIS A 153 -13.83 -5.60 13.36
C HIS A 153 -12.99 -6.87 13.38
N HIS A 154 -12.63 -7.41 12.22
CA HIS A 154 -11.75 -8.58 12.12
C HIS A 154 -10.35 -8.29 12.65
N ILE A 155 -9.73 -7.18 12.27
CA ILE A 155 -8.42 -6.76 12.78
C ILE A 155 -8.47 -6.49 14.29
N ALA A 156 -9.54 -5.88 14.80
CA ALA A 156 -9.74 -5.67 16.24
C ALA A 156 -9.87 -7.00 17.00
N ALA A 157 -10.53 -8.01 16.41
CA ALA A 157 -10.63 -9.35 16.98
C ALA A 157 -9.28 -10.08 16.98
N ARG A 158 -8.45 -9.89 15.95
CA ARG A 158 -7.07 -10.41 15.90
C ARG A 158 -6.18 -9.84 17.00
N GLY A 159 -6.40 -8.58 17.41
CA GLY A 159 -5.75 -7.96 18.56
C GLY A 159 -4.25 -7.65 18.40
N GLN A 160 -3.72 -7.73 17.18
CA GLN A 160 -2.29 -7.52 16.88
C GLN A 160 -1.96 -6.09 16.47
N HIS A 161 -2.95 -5.34 15.97
CA HIS A 161 -2.76 -4.00 15.41
C HIS A 161 -3.61 -2.98 16.17
N LYS A 162 -3.07 -1.78 16.35
CA LYS A 162 -3.68 -0.65 17.07
C LYS A 162 -4.45 0.29 16.15
N ALA A 163 -4.11 0.32 14.86
CA ALA A 163 -4.83 1.12 13.88
C ALA A 163 -4.79 0.52 12.49
N ILE A 164 -5.75 0.96 11.67
CA ILE A 164 -5.83 0.69 10.25
C ILE A 164 -5.67 2.01 9.48
N ILE A 165 -4.84 1.98 8.44
CA ILE A 165 -4.80 3.05 7.45
C ILE A 165 -5.86 2.77 6.38
N CYS A 166 -6.71 3.76 6.09
CA CYS A 166 -7.72 3.67 5.03
C CYS A 166 -7.93 5.01 4.33
N GLU A 167 -8.71 5.02 3.25
CA GLU A 167 -8.95 6.23 2.45
C GLU A 167 -9.88 7.23 3.16
N GLY A 168 -9.57 8.53 3.07
CA GLY A 168 -10.42 9.61 3.56
C GLY A 168 -11.56 9.94 2.60
N VAL A 169 -12.51 9.02 2.45
CA VAL A 169 -13.56 9.15 1.42
C VAL A 169 -14.58 10.25 1.77
N ASP A 170 -14.73 11.24 0.88
CA ASP A 170 -15.63 12.40 1.07
C ASP A 170 -17.09 12.01 1.35
N ARG A 171 -17.64 11.02 0.63
CA ARG A 171 -19.04 10.58 0.83
C ARG A 171 -19.31 10.01 2.23
N LEU A 172 -18.26 9.52 2.92
CA LEU A 172 -18.35 8.98 4.28
C LEU A 172 -17.99 10.02 5.34
N LEU A 173 -17.10 10.96 5.00
CA LEU A 173 -16.72 12.05 5.90
C LEU A 173 -17.79 13.13 6.00
N GLY A 174 -18.50 13.43 4.91
CA GLY A 174 -19.47 14.53 4.86
C GLY A 174 -18.78 15.87 5.11
N PHE A 175 -19.13 16.54 6.20
CA PHE A 175 -18.50 17.81 6.62
C PHE A 175 -17.24 17.61 7.47
N ARG A 176 -16.90 16.37 7.83
CA ARG A 176 -15.74 16.04 8.67
C ARG A 176 -14.46 16.01 7.83
N SER A 177 -13.32 16.03 8.50
CA SER A 177 -12.00 16.14 7.86
C SER A 177 -11.19 14.84 8.01
N PRO A 178 -10.42 14.41 7.01
CA PRO A 178 -9.51 13.27 7.16
C PRO A 178 -8.32 13.56 8.09
N ASN A 179 -8.19 14.80 8.57
CA ASN A 179 -7.08 15.28 9.39
C ASN A 179 -7.23 14.99 10.91
N TYR A 180 -8.10 14.04 11.24
CA TYR A 180 -8.35 13.55 12.60
C TYR A 180 -8.18 12.03 12.66
N ILE A 181 -8.05 11.49 13.88
CA ILE A 181 -8.14 10.06 14.13
C ILE A 181 -9.62 9.68 14.27
N TYR A 182 -10.00 8.55 13.68
CA TYR A 182 -11.34 7.98 13.81
C TYR A 182 -11.28 6.59 14.44
N VAL A 183 -12.44 6.01 14.70
CA VAL A 183 -12.60 4.60 15.08
C VAL A 183 -13.65 3.94 14.20
N PRO A 184 -13.62 2.62 13.99
CA PRO A 184 -14.75 1.93 13.38
C PRO A 184 -15.99 2.03 14.29
N PRO A 185 -17.20 1.87 13.72
CA PRO A 185 -18.41 1.69 14.50
C PRO A 185 -18.26 0.54 15.50
N ALA A 186 -18.97 0.63 16.62
CA ALA A 186 -18.99 -0.43 17.63
C ALA A 186 -19.31 -1.81 17.00
N SER A 187 -18.63 -2.85 17.50
CA SER A 187 -18.92 -4.24 17.17
C SER A 187 -19.33 -5.01 18.43
N GLU A 188 -19.81 -6.25 18.27
CA GLU A 188 -20.12 -7.13 19.41
C GLU A 188 -18.91 -7.36 20.33
N THR A 189 -17.69 -7.32 19.78
CA THR A 189 -16.45 -7.63 20.50
C THR A 189 -15.65 -6.38 20.89
N ASP A 190 -16.09 -5.20 20.46
CA ASP A 190 -15.43 -3.91 20.71
C ASP A 190 -16.46 -2.75 20.71
N SER A 191 -17.21 -2.63 21.81
CA SER A 191 -18.34 -1.69 21.99
C SER A 191 -18.10 -0.59 23.03
N GLY A 192 -16.86 -0.45 23.51
CA GLY A 192 -16.49 0.60 24.47
C GLY A 192 -16.60 2.02 23.90
N PRO A 193 -16.34 3.05 24.74
CA PRO A 193 -16.17 4.42 24.29
C PRO A 193 -15.16 4.55 23.14
N ILE A 194 -15.27 5.62 22.35
CA ILE A 194 -14.42 5.79 21.15
C ILE A 194 -12.93 5.85 21.51
N GLU A 195 -12.58 6.42 22.64
CA GLU A 195 -11.24 6.49 23.21
C GLU A 195 -10.66 5.10 23.54
N ASP A 196 -11.51 4.14 23.90
CA ASP A 196 -11.13 2.79 24.30
C ASP A 196 -11.23 1.75 23.18
N ARG A 197 -11.80 2.12 22.02
CA ARG A 197 -11.88 1.23 20.84
C ARG A 197 -10.49 0.67 20.51
N ARG A 198 -10.38 -0.66 20.35
CA ARG A 198 -9.11 -1.38 20.21
C ARG A 198 -8.31 -0.97 18.97
N VAL A 199 -9.03 -0.62 17.90
CA VAL A 199 -8.47 -0.20 16.63
C VAL A 199 -8.90 1.23 16.34
N LYS A 200 -7.93 2.09 16.05
CA LYS A 200 -8.13 3.44 15.51
C LYS A 200 -8.01 3.43 13.98
N LEU A 201 -8.40 4.53 13.34
CA LEU A 201 -8.35 4.72 11.89
C LEU A 201 -7.58 6.00 11.57
N LEU A 202 -6.60 5.86 10.68
CA LEU A 202 -5.87 6.98 10.09
C LEU A 202 -6.29 7.11 8.64
N LEU A 203 -6.96 8.21 8.31
CA LEU A 203 -7.53 8.41 6.99
C LEU A 203 -6.53 9.15 6.09
N LYS A 204 -6.25 8.61 4.91
CA LYS A 204 -5.45 9.29 3.89
C LYS A 204 -6.08 10.66 3.58
N ASN A 205 -5.27 11.71 3.61
CA ASN A 205 -5.67 12.99 3.03
C ASN A 205 -5.41 12.91 1.52
N TYR A 206 -6.37 12.38 0.77
CA TYR A 206 -6.16 12.08 -0.65
C TYR A 206 -5.83 13.32 -1.46
N ARG A 207 -6.42 14.48 -1.12
CA ARG A 207 -6.17 15.73 -1.85
C ARG A 207 -4.69 16.10 -1.82
N LEU A 208 -4.11 16.20 -0.63
CA LEU A 208 -2.70 16.57 -0.45
C LEU A 208 -1.74 15.45 -0.85
N SER A 209 -2.14 14.19 -0.67
CA SER A 209 -1.34 13.04 -1.13
C SER A 209 -1.25 13.03 -2.66
N ASP A 210 -2.38 13.21 -3.35
CA ASP A 210 -2.47 13.19 -4.81
C ASP A 210 -1.82 14.44 -5.45
N ASP A 211 -1.74 15.56 -4.71
CA ASP A 211 -1.01 16.75 -5.13
C ASP A 211 0.49 16.46 -5.32
N ILE A 212 1.07 15.59 -4.49
CA ILE A 212 2.44 15.09 -4.61
C ILE A 212 2.50 13.92 -5.62
N ALA A 213 1.62 12.93 -5.46
CA ALA A 213 1.72 11.67 -6.22
C ALA A 213 1.38 11.83 -7.70
N PHE A 214 0.37 12.63 -8.04
CA PHE A 214 -0.15 12.75 -9.41
C PHE A 214 -0.01 14.15 -10.00
N ARG A 215 -0.32 15.22 -9.24
CA ARG A 215 -0.41 16.58 -9.79
C ARG A 215 0.92 17.33 -9.82
N PHE A 216 1.96 16.82 -9.17
CA PHE A 216 3.24 17.52 -8.99
C PHE A 216 3.88 18.00 -10.31
N SER A 217 3.88 17.16 -11.35
CA SER A 217 4.40 17.50 -12.69
C SER A 217 3.33 18.02 -13.66
N ASN A 218 2.07 18.14 -13.24
CA ASN A 218 0.98 18.57 -14.10
C ASN A 218 0.99 20.11 -14.28
N ARG A 219 1.57 20.57 -15.39
CA ARG A 219 1.65 22.01 -15.73
C ARG A 219 0.29 22.68 -15.99
N ALA A 220 -0.77 21.91 -16.21
CA ALA A 220 -2.13 22.45 -16.37
C ALA A 220 -2.85 22.62 -15.02
N TRP A 221 -2.32 22.04 -13.94
CA TRP A 221 -2.88 22.24 -12.60
C TRP A 221 -2.62 23.67 -12.13
N LYS A 222 -3.68 24.34 -11.66
CA LYS A 222 -3.64 25.75 -11.24
C LYS A 222 -2.59 26.07 -10.16
N GLU A 223 -2.19 25.07 -9.36
CA GLU A 223 -1.22 25.27 -8.29
C GLU A 223 0.22 24.93 -8.70
N TRP A 224 0.46 24.55 -9.96
CA TRP A 224 1.79 24.26 -10.49
C TRP A 224 2.62 25.53 -10.73
N PRO A 225 3.92 25.55 -10.41
CA PRO A 225 4.68 24.48 -9.75
C PRO A 225 4.41 24.39 -8.24
N LEU A 226 4.42 23.17 -7.70
CA LEU A 226 4.26 22.94 -6.26
C LEU A 226 5.61 23.08 -5.53
N SER A 227 5.74 24.10 -4.68
CA SER A 227 6.93 24.29 -3.83
C SER A 227 6.72 23.71 -2.42
N ALA A 228 7.82 23.47 -1.71
CA ALA A 228 7.81 22.97 -0.33
C ALA A 228 7.14 23.98 0.64
N GLU A 229 7.39 25.27 0.46
CA GLU A 229 6.83 26.36 1.26
C GLU A 229 5.31 26.43 1.08
N ARG A 230 4.85 26.38 -0.17
CA ARG A 230 3.43 26.37 -0.50
C ARG A 230 2.73 25.15 0.11
N PHE A 231 3.34 23.98 0.02
CA PHE A 231 2.79 22.78 0.62
C PHE A 231 2.77 22.87 2.16
N ALA A 232 3.82 23.43 2.76
CA ALA A 232 3.88 23.66 4.21
C ALA A 232 2.80 24.65 4.69
N GLU A 233 2.45 25.67 3.90
CA GLU A 233 1.30 26.55 4.18
C GLU A 233 -0.02 25.77 4.24
N TRP A 234 -0.25 24.86 3.28
CA TRP A 234 -1.46 24.02 3.27
C TRP A 234 -1.51 23.06 4.46
N VAL A 235 -0.38 22.45 4.83
CA VAL A 235 -0.27 21.66 6.06
C VAL A 235 -0.57 22.53 7.28
N ASN A 236 -0.04 23.75 7.32
CA ASN A 236 -0.23 24.64 8.46
C ASN A 236 -1.69 25.08 8.62
N GLN A 237 -2.46 25.19 7.53
CA GLN A 237 -3.89 25.52 7.55
C GLN A 237 -4.75 24.44 8.21
N ILE A 238 -4.23 23.22 8.41
CA ILE A 238 -4.90 22.17 9.17
C ILE A 238 -5.02 22.55 10.66
N ASN A 239 -4.11 23.39 11.16
CA ASN A 239 -4.17 23.87 12.54
C ASN A 239 -5.49 24.59 12.82
N GLY A 240 -6.24 24.08 13.80
CA GLY A 240 -7.56 24.61 14.18
C GLY A 240 -8.73 23.78 13.63
N ASP A 241 -8.49 22.96 12.60
CA ASP A 241 -9.46 22.00 12.07
C ASP A 241 -8.79 20.65 11.69
N GLY A 242 -8.01 20.14 12.64
CA GLY A 242 -7.27 18.89 12.50
C GLY A 242 -5.96 18.92 13.29
N PHE A 243 -5.37 17.75 13.40
CA PHE A 243 -4.06 17.57 14.03
C PHE A 243 -3.14 16.60 13.30
N THR A 244 -3.62 15.92 12.26
CA THR A 244 -2.78 15.07 11.40
C THR A 244 -2.93 15.43 9.92
N CYS A 245 -1.84 15.33 9.17
CA CYS A 245 -1.82 15.39 7.71
C CYS A 245 -1.26 14.05 7.22
N ASN A 246 -2.17 13.12 6.94
CA ASN A 246 -1.84 11.76 6.54
C ASN A 246 -1.52 11.72 5.03
N LEU A 247 -0.22 11.70 4.71
CA LEU A 247 0.31 11.67 3.34
C LEU A 247 0.69 10.24 2.98
N PHE A 248 -0.27 9.54 2.38
CA PHE A 248 -0.21 8.10 2.13
C PHE A 248 -0.18 7.85 0.62
N MET A 249 0.91 7.29 0.10
CA MET A 249 1.15 7.18 -1.35
C MET A 249 2.06 5.99 -1.69
N ASP A 250 2.15 5.65 -2.97
CA ASP A 250 3.15 4.70 -3.47
C ASP A 250 4.55 5.29 -3.32
N TYR A 251 5.53 4.46 -2.96
CA TYR A 251 6.90 4.90 -2.81
C TYR A 251 7.51 5.33 -4.16
N GLU A 252 7.07 4.67 -5.22
CA GLU A 252 7.36 4.94 -6.63
C GLU A 252 6.97 6.35 -7.07
N THR A 253 6.18 7.08 -6.26
CA THR A 253 5.95 8.53 -6.41
C THR A 253 7.27 9.28 -6.64
N PHE A 254 8.29 9.00 -5.85
CA PHE A 254 9.59 9.69 -5.92
C PHE A 254 10.54 8.97 -6.87
N GLY A 255 10.64 9.45 -8.11
CA GLY A 255 11.61 9.01 -9.09
C GLY A 255 11.05 8.14 -10.23
N GLU A 256 9.96 7.39 -10.01
CA GLU A 256 9.35 6.56 -11.06
C GLU A 256 8.06 7.17 -11.62
N HIS A 257 7.13 7.65 -10.77
CA HIS A 257 5.92 8.36 -11.22
C HIS A 257 6.18 9.84 -11.44
N GLN A 258 6.88 10.49 -10.50
CA GLN A 258 7.42 11.83 -10.68
C GLN A 258 8.93 11.70 -10.93
N TRP A 259 9.37 12.00 -12.14
CA TRP A 259 10.78 11.83 -12.52
C TRP A 259 11.68 12.88 -11.87
N ALA A 260 12.98 12.58 -11.77
CA ALA A 260 13.94 13.46 -11.10
C ALA A 260 13.99 14.89 -11.69
N ASP A 261 13.81 15.03 -13.00
CA ASP A 261 13.81 16.29 -13.73
C ASP A 261 12.56 17.16 -13.46
N THR A 262 11.50 16.60 -12.87
CA THR A 262 10.34 17.36 -12.41
C THR A 262 10.64 18.22 -11.18
N GLY A 263 11.73 17.95 -10.46
CA GLY A 263 12.08 18.64 -9.21
C GLY A 263 11.61 17.93 -7.93
N ILE A 264 11.05 16.71 -8.04
CA ILE A 264 10.42 16.01 -6.91
C ILE A 264 11.41 15.72 -5.76
N PHE A 265 12.68 15.43 -6.07
CA PHE A 265 13.70 15.19 -5.05
C PHE A 265 14.08 16.47 -4.30
N GLN A 266 14.12 17.60 -4.99
CA GLN A 266 14.36 18.92 -4.40
C GLN A 266 13.19 19.33 -3.51
N PHE A 267 11.96 19.06 -3.94
CA PHE A 267 10.78 19.23 -3.11
C PHE A 267 10.86 18.38 -1.83
N LEU A 268 11.14 17.08 -1.95
CA LEU A 268 11.27 16.18 -0.81
C LEU A 268 12.38 16.63 0.16
N ASP A 269 13.52 17.10 -0.36
CA ASP A 269 14.64 17.58 0.44
C ASP A 269 14.31 18.85 1.24
N ALA A 270 13.54 19.77 0.64
CA ALA A 270 13.16 21.04 1.26
C ALA A 270 11.95 20.94 2.20
N LEU A 271 11.06 19.97 1.96
CA LEU A 271 9.76 19.88 2.64
C LEU A 271 9.85 19.84 4.17
N PRO A 272 10.73 19.03 4.80
CA PRO A 272 10.78 18.99 6.26
C PRO A 272 11.13 20.34 6.87
N LYS A 273 12.12 21.04 6.29
CA LYS A 273 12.50 22.38 6.73
C LYS A 273 11.34 23.36 6.61
N ALA A 274 10.64 23.37 5.47
CA ALA A 274 9.50 24.27 5.25
C ALA A 274 8.37 24.04 6.26
N VAL A 275 8.05 22.78 6.58
CA VAL A 275 7.04 22.41 7.59
C VAL A 275 7.45 22.86 8.99
N TYR A 276 8.73 22.76 9.36
CA TYR A 276 9.20 23.25 10.65
C TYR A 276 9.21 24.78 10.73
N ASP A 277 9.63 25.47 9.67
CA ASP A 277 9.80 26.92 9.67
C ASP A 277 8.46 27.69 9.67
N ILE A 278 7.44 27.16 9.00
CA ILE A 278 6.14 27.84 8.88
C ILE A 278 5.41 27.97 10.23
N ASN A 279 5.66 27.04 11.16
CA ASN A 279 5.09 27.07 12.50
C ASN A 279 6.05 26.42 13.52
N PRO A 280 7.13 27.14 13.91
CA PRO A 280 8.22 26.58 14.70
C PRO A 280 7.76 26.03 16.05
N GLY A 281 8.16 24.80 16.36
CA GLY A 281 7.81 24.12 17.62
C GLY A 281 6.39 23.55 17.66
N HIS A 282 5.60 23.75 16.61
CA HIS A 282 4.24 23.21 16.50
C HIS A 282 4.17 22.14 15.39
N ASN A 283 4.39 22.49 14.13
CA ASN A 283 4.28 21.49 13.07
C ASN A 283 5.45 20.50 13.13
N GLN A 284 5.14 19.22 12.92
CA GLN A 284 6.10 18.13 13.13
C GLN A 284 5.86 16.96 12.17
N PHE A 285 6.80 16.01 12.14
CA PHE A 285 6.62 14.73 11.46
C PHE A 285 6.53 13.63 12.49
N LEU A 286 5.48 12.82 12.41
CA LEU A 286 5.25 11.69 13.30
C LEU A 286 5.05 10.40 12.50
N THR A 287 5.41 9.27 13.08
CA THR A 287 4.97 7.97 12.55
C THR A 287 3.50 7.72 12.95
N PRO A 288 2.77 6.83 12.26
CA PRO A 288 1.40 6.45 12.61
C PRO A 288 1.21 6.12 14.08
N SER A 289 2.07 5.29 14.69
CA SER A 289 1.97 4.96 16.12
C SER A 289 2.08 6.22 17.01
N GLN A 290 2.96 7.16 16.67
CA GLN A 290 3.13 8.39 17.45
C GLN A 290 1.96 9.36 17.27
N VAL A 291 1.32 9.38 16.09
CA VAL A 291 0.08 10.14 15.88
C VAL A 291 -1.00 9.66 16.86
N LEU A 292 -1.12 8.33 17.06
CA LEU A 292 -2.07 7.76 18.02
C LEU A 292 -1.72 8.07 19.49
N GLU A 293 -0.44 8.30 19.81
CA GLU A 293 0.00 8.66 21.17
C GLU A 293 -0.26 10.14 21.49
N CYS A 294 -0.38 10.99 20.48
CA CYS A 294 -0.51 12.44 20.63
C CYS A 294 -1.95 12.95 20.57
N SER A 295 -2.92 12.14 20.13
CA SER A 295 -4.28 12.60 19.91
C SER A 295 -5.31 11.49 20.02
N ASP A 296 -6.47 11.84 20.58
CA ASP A 296 -7.62 10.95 20.72
C ASP A 296 -8.48 10.92 19.44
N PRO A 297 -9.20 9.82 19.20
CA PRO A 297 -10.18 9.77 18.11
C PRO A 297 -11.32 10.76 18.33
N VAL A 298 -11.81 11.37 17.26
CA VAL A 298 -12.87 12.39 17.32
C VAL A 298 -14.27 11.85 16.98
N GLY A 299 -14.36 10.59 16.54
CA GLY A 299 -15.64 9.95 16.23
C GLY A 299 -15.51 8.69 15.39
N GLU A 300 -16.66 8.17 14.96
CA GLU A 300 -16.74 6.93 14.19
C GLU A 300 -16.66 7.18 12.68
N TYR A 301 -15.87 6.39 11.96
CA TYR A 301 -15.83 6.37 10.50
C TYR A 301 -16.54 5.10 10.00
N ASP A 302 -17.82 5.27 9.68
CA ASP A 302 -18.71 4.19 9.24
C ASP A 302 -18.59 3.97 7.72
N ALA A 303 -18.04 2.82 7.34
CA ALA A 303 -17.95 2.35 5.96
C ALA A 303 -18.66 0.99 5.82
N PRO A 304 -19.99 0.98 5.57
CA PRO A 304 -20.76 -0.26 5.44
C PRO A 304 -20.44 -0.99 4.13
N ASN A 305 -19.98 -0.27 3.11
CA ASN A 305 -19.54 -0.81 1.82
C ASN A 305 -18.02 -0.68 1.70
N TRP A 306 -17.43 -1.54 0.85
CA TRP A 306 -16.01 -1.51 0.56
C TRP A 306 -15.57 -0.18 -0.06
N THR A 307 -14.48 0.37 0.46
CA THR A 307 -13.75 1.50 -0.09
C THR A 307 -12.36 1.06 -0.50
N SER A 308 -11.67 1.85 -1.32
CA SER A 308 -10.25 1.70 -1.63
C SER A 308 -9.65 3.09 -1.87
N TRP A 309 -8.33 3.18 -2.08
CA TRP A 309 -7.68 4.43 -2.49
C TRP A 309 -7.56 4.63 -4.00
N ALA A 310 -8.04 3.67 -4.80
CA ALA A 310 -7.91 3.70 -6.26
C ALA A 310 -9.11 4.35 -6.93
N ASP A 311 -8.84 4.94 -8.09
CA ASP A 311 -9.77 5.57 -9.01
C ASP A 311 -10.70 6.61 -8.37
N THR A 312 -11.44 7.34 -9.18
CA THR A 312 -12.33 8.39 -8.67
C THR A 312 -13.42 7.84 -7.74
N GLU A 313 -13.88 6.61 -7.96
CA GLU A 313 -14.95 5.98 -7.18
C GLU A 313 -14.55 5.62 -5.74
N ARG A 314 -13.26 5.37 -5.49
CA ARG A 314 -12.74 4.93 -4.18
C ARG A 314 -13.48 3.71 -3.64
N ASP A 315 -13.58 2.68 -4.49
CA ASP A 315 -14.24 1.40 -4.24
C ASP A 315 -13.46 0.22 -4.87
N LEU A 316 -14.08 -0.96 -4.99
CA LEU A 316 -13.42 -2.16 -5.51
C LEU A 316 -13.35 -2.25 -7.04
N SER A 317 -13.94 -1.30 -7.78
CA SER A 317 -14.14 -1.43 -9.23
C SER A 317 -12.84 -1.46 -10.05
N ALA A 318 -11.70 -1.08 -9.47
CA ALA A 318 -10.38 -1.26 -10.09
C ALA A 318 -9.94 -2.73 -10.17
N TRP A 319 -10.44 -3.60 -9.28
CA TRP A 319 -10.09 -5.04 -9.22
C TRP A 319 -11.27 -5.98 -9.40
N LEU A 320 -12.51 -5.53 -9.16
CA LEU A 320 -13.76 -6.29 -9.24
C LEU A 320 -14.85 -5.41 -9.86
N GLY A 321 -14.56 -4.84 -11.03
CA GLY A 321 -15.47 -3.94 -11.75
C GLY A 321 -16.04 -4.54 -13.03
N ASN A 322 -15.62 -5.74 -13.43
CA ASN A 322 -16.06 -6.36 -14.68
C ASN A 322 -16.03 -7.91 -14.64
N PRO A 323 -16.74 -8.59 -15.56
CA PRO A 323 -16.85 -10.06 -15.54
C PRO A 323 -15.53 -10.84 -15.68
N LEU A 324 -14.49 -10.26 -16.31
CA LEU A 324 -13.19 -10.92 -16.43
C LEU A 324 -12.52 -11.01 -15.05
N GLN A 325 -12.53 -9.89 -14.34
CA GLN A 325 -12.00 -9.77 -12.98
C GLN A 325 -12.76 -10.68 -12.01
N ASP A 326 -14.09 -10.64 -12.05
CA ASP A 326 -14.94 -11.46 -11.17
C ASP A 326 -14.68 -12.95 -11.40
N ASN A 327 -14.58 -13.38 -12.67
CA ASN A 327 -14.27 -14.77 -12.99
C ASN A 327 -12.87 -15.16 -12.52
N ALA A 328 -11.84 -14.39 -12.87
CA ALA A 328 -10.46 -14.69 -12.51
C ALA A 328 -10.27 -14.81 -10.99
N ALA A 329 -10.86 -13.89 -10.22
CA ALA A 329 -10.81 -13.93 -8.76
C ALA A 329 -11.54 -15.17 -8.21
N ALA A 330 -12.75 -15.46 -8.69
CA ALA A 330 -13.51 -16.62 -8.25
C ALA A 330 -12.80 -17.94 -8.55
N GLU A 331 -12.22 -18.09 -9.75
CA GLU A 331 -11.45 -19.29 -10.13
C GLU A 331 -10.17 -19.43 -9.30
N LEU A 332 -9.47 -18.32 -9.02
CA LEU A 332 -8.26 -18.32 -8.22
C LEU A 332 -8.50 -18.80 -6.79
N TYR A 333 -9.50 -18.23 -6.11
CA TYR A 333 -9.74 -18.57 -4.70
C TYR A 333 -10.44 -19.91 -4.49
N ARG A 334 -11.12 -20.46 -5.52
CA ARG A 334 -11.59 -21.86 -5.48
C ARG A 334 -10.46 -22.87 -5.36
N LEU A 335 -9.24 -22.49 -5.74
CA LEU A 335 -8.07 -23.37 -5.65
C LEU A 335 -7.39 -23.36 -4.29
N GLU A 336 -7.86 -22.57 -3.31
CA GLU A 336 -7.21 -22.50 -2.00
C GLU A 336 -7.04 -23.90 -1.38
N GLU A 337 -8.12 -24.67 -1.23
CA GLU A 337 -8.03 -26.00 -0.59
C GLU A 337 -7.24 -27.01 -1.45
N PRO A 338 -7.50 -27.19 -2.76
CA PRO A 338 -6.69 -28.07 -3.60
C PRO A 338 -5.18 -27.75 -3.57
N VAL A 339 -4.82 -26.47 -3.62
CA VAL A 339 -3.41 -26.03 -3.53
C VAL A 339 -2.81 -26.40 -2.18
N ARG A 340 -3.53 -26.20 -1.07
CA ARG A 340 -3.08 -26.55 0.28
C ARG A 340 -2.92 -28.05 0.45
N GLU A 341 -3.88 -28.84 -0.03
CA GLU A 341 -3.81 -30.30 -0.01
C GLU A 341 -2.61 -30.80 -0.80
N ARG A 342 -2.41 -30.25 -2.01
CA ARG A 342 -1.25 -30.59 -2.84
C ARG A 342 0.07 -30.19 -2.20
N HIS A 343 0.12 -29.05 -1.53
CA HIS A 343 1.29 -28.62 -0.77
C HIS A 343 1.61 -29.59 0.38
N ALA A 344 0.60 -29.98 1.15
CA ALA A 344 0.74 -30.97 2.23
C ALA A 344 1.15 -32.37 1.70
N ALA A 345 0.73 -32.71 0.48
CA ALA A 345 1.11 -33.95 -0.21
C ALA A 345 2.54 -33.94 -0.79
N GLY A 346 3.29 -32.85 -0.61
CA GLY A 346 4.72 -32.80 -0.90
C GLY A 346 5.14 -31.94 -2.09
N ASP A 347 4.27 -31.07 -2.63
CA ASP A 347 4.68 -30.02 -3.57
C ASP A 347 5.05 -28.73 -2.80
N PRO A 348 6.34 -28.46 -2.53
CA PRO A 348 6.73 -27.36 -1.67
C PRO A 348 6.51 -25.97 -2.29
N TYR A 349 6.32 -25.89 -3.62
CA TYR A 349 6.28 -24.61 -4.34
C TYR A 349 4.84 -24.15 -4.66
N ILE A 350 3.88 -25.08 -4.78
CA ILE A 350 2.54 -24.76 -5.31
C ILE A 350 1.80 -23.68 -4.50
N LEU A 351 1.97 -23.69 -3.17
CA LEU A 351 1.32 -22.70 -2.30
C LEU A 351 1.87 -21.30 -2.56
N GLU A 352 3.19 -21.18 -2.75
CA GLU A 352 3.85 -19.90 -3.03
C GLU A 352 3.50 -19.41 -4.44
N ASP A 353 3.47 -20.32 -5.43
CA ASP A 353 3.05 -19.98 -6.79
C ASP A 353 1.61 -19.45 -6.82
N TRP A 354 0.69 -20.12 -6.12
CA TRP A 354 -0.69 -19.65 -5.98
C TRP A 354 -0.77 -18.30 -5.26
N ARG A 355 -0.03 -18.11 -4.16
CA ARG A 355 -0.01 -16.84 -3.43
C ARG A 355 0.49 -15.67 -4.28
N LYS A 356 1.51 -15.88 -5.10
CA LYS A 356 1.94 -14.88 -6.09
C LYS A 356 0.85 -14.54 -7.10
N LEU A 357 0.03 -15.50 -7.51
CA LEU A 357 -1.14 -15.22 -8.34
C LEU A 357 -2.25 -14.45 -7.61
N THR A 358 -2.23 -14.41 -6.27
CA THR A 358 -3.19 -13.63 -5.46
C THR A 358 -2.85 -12.15 -5.36
N THR A 359 -1.70 -11.69 -5.86
CA THR A 359 -1.36 -10.25 -5.87
C THR A 359 -2.41 -9.46 -6.63
N SER A 360 -2.85 -8.32 -6.06
CA SER A 360 -3.96 -7.53 -6.61
C SER A 360 -3.71 -7.05 -8.05
N ASP A 361 -2.45 -6.85 -8.43
CA ASP A 361 -2.01 -6.41 -9.75
C ASP A 361 -2.58 -7.25 -10.90
N HIS A 362 -2.69 -8.56 -10.71
CA HIS A 362 -3.21 -9.44 -11.76
C HIS A 362 -4.66 -9.10 -12.12
N LEU A 363 -5.50 -8.80 -11.11
CA LEU A 363 -6.86 -8.32 -11.33
C LEU A 363 -6.85 -6.89 -11.87
N TYR A 364 -5.94 -6.04 -11.40
CA TYR A 364 -5.79 -4.67 -11.86
C TYR A 364 -5.48 -4.58 -13.37
N TYR A 365 -4.64 -5.50 -13.88
CA TYR A 365 -4.33 -5.61 -15.31
C TYR A 365 -5.53 -6.00 -16.18
N MET A 366 -6.59 -6.56 -15.58
CA MET A 366 -7.83 -6.95 -16.27
C MET A 366 -8.92 -5.87 -16.18
N CYS A 367 -8.61 -4.68 -15.66
CA CYS A 367 -9.56 -3.57 -15.58
C CYS A 367 -9.90 -3.02 -16.97
N THR A 368 -11.17 -2.81 -17.26
CA THR A 368 -11.66 -2.27 -18.55
C THR A 368 -12.10 -0.81 -18.46
N LYS A 369 -11.75 -0.09 -17.39
CA LYS A 369 -12.07 1.34 -17.26
C LYS A 369 -11.33 2.15 -18.34
N TYR A 370 -11.97 3.25 -18.77
CA TYR A 370 -11.46 4.18 -19.80
C TYR A 370 -11.20 5.56 -19.18
N TRP A 371 -10.56 6.48 -19.92
CA TRP A 371 -10.19 7.86 -19.52
C TRP A 371 -8.95 7.97 -18.62
N ALA A 372 -8.88 8.97 -17.72
CA ALA A 372 -7.69 9.26 -16.91
C ALA A 372 -7.28 8.06 -16.03
N ASP A 373 -8.26 7.36 -15.46
CA ASP A 373 -8.02 6.12 -14.70
C ASP A 373 -7.47 5.02 -15.64
N GLY A 374 -8.01 4.92 -16.86
CA GLY A 374 -7.52 4.00 -17.90
C GLY A 374 -6.06 4.23 -18.34
N ASP A 375 -5.59 5.48 -18.35
CA ASP A 375 -4.18 5.80 -18.65
C ASP A 375 -3.24 5.31 -17.54
N VAL A 376 -3.66 5.38 -16.28
CA VAL A 376 -2.93 4.82 -15.13
C VAL A 376 -2.89 3.30 -15.25
N HIS A 377 -4.03 2.63 -15.49
CA HIS A 377 -4.08 1.18 -15.70
C HIS A 377 -3.16 0.71 -16.82
N LYS A 378 -3.12 1.45 -17.93
CA LYS A 378 -2.27 1.13 -19.09
C LYS A 378 -0.78 1.33 -18.78
N TYR A 379 -0.41 2.32 -17.98
CA TYR A 379 0.98 2.57 -17.61
C TYR A 379 1.60 1.41 -16.82
N PHE A 380 0.83 0.77 -15.93
CA PHE A 380 1.33 -0.29 -15.06
C PHE A 380 1.19 -1.71 -15.63
N SER A 381 0.36 -1.91 -16.66
CA SER A 381 0.11 -3.24 -17.23
C SER A 381 1.25 -3.69 -18.17
N PRO A 382 1.79 -4.92 -18.02
CA PRO A 382 2.72 -5.49 -18.98
C PRO A 382 2.02 -6.04 -20.24
N TYR A 383 0.69 -5.91 -20.34
CA TYR A 383 -0.13 -6.45 -21.42
C TYR A 383 -0.63 -5.36 -22.38
N ASN A 384 -0.89 -5.74 -23.63
CA ASN A 384 -1.44 -4.81 -24.63
C ASN A 384 -2.92 -4.50 -24.40
N SER A 385 -3.66 -5.40 -23.72
CA SER A 385 -5.06 -5.23 -23.40
C SER A 385 -5.46 -6.00 -22.12
N PRO A 386 -6.56 -5.61 -21.46
CA PRO A 386 -7.13 -6.36 -20.34
C PRO A 386 -7.49 -7.81 -20.70
N TYR A 387 -7.87 -8.05 -21.96
CA TYR A 387 -8.18 -9.39 -22.47
C TYR A 387 -6.93 -10.26 -22.58
N ASP A 388 -5.79 -9.71 -23.00
CA ASP A 388 -4.52 -10.44 -23.03
C ASP A 388 -4.07 -10.82 -21.61
N ALA A 389 -4.24 -9.91 -20.64
CA ALA A 389 -3.97 -10.17 -19.23
C ALA A 389 -4.82 -11.33 -18.71
N TYR A 390 -6.14 -11.28 -18.96
CA TYR A 390 -7.08 -12.32 -18.56
C TYR A 390 -6.74 -13.68 -19.21
N ILE A 391 -6.52 -13.73 -20.52
CA ILE A 391 -6.20 -14.99 -21.23
C ILE A 391 -4.92 -15.60 -20.68
N ASN A 392 -3.87 -14.79 -20.47
CA ASN A 392 -2.61 -15.28 -19.93
C ASN A 392 -2.77 -15.83 -18.50
N PHE A 393 -3.48 -15.08 -17.65
CA PHE A 393 -3.75 -15.47 -16.27
C PHE A 393 -4.57 -16.75 -16.18
N MET A 394 -5.62 -16.88 -17.00
CA MET A 394 -6.45 -18.08 -17.03
C MET A 394 -5.70 -19.32 -17.52
N ASN A 395 -4.79 -19.19 -18.50
CA ASN A 395 -3.94 -20.32 -18.91
C ASN A 395 -3.01 -20.78 -17.77
N VAL A 396 -2.45 -19.85 -16.99
CA VAL A 396 -1.66 -20.18 -15.80
C VAL A 396 -2.53 -20.87 -14.75
N LEU A 397 -3.72 -20.33 -14.49
CA LEU A 397 -4.69 -20.92 -13.56
C LEU A 397 -5.08 -22.34 -13.95
N ASP A 398 -5.34 -22.60 -15.22
CA ASP A 398 -5.70 -23.93 -15.72
C ASP A 398 -4.56 -24.94 -15.53
N ASN A 399 -3.30 -24.52 -15.72
CA ASN A 399 -2.17 -25.38 -15.39
C ASN A 399 -2.06 -25.62 -13.86
N LEU A 400 -2.24 -24.57 -13.05
CA LEU A 400 -2.22 -24.69 -11.59
C LEU A 400 -3.33 -25.63 -11.08
N LYS A 401 -4.53 -25.59 -11.67
CA LYS A 401 -5.65 -26.52 -11.40
C LYS A 401 -5.22 -27.96 -11.60
N ILE A 402 -4.64 -28.26 -12.76
CA ILE A 402 -4.14 -29.61 -13.09
C ILE A 402 -3.06 -30.03 -12.09
N ARG A 403 -2.12 -29.14 -11.76
CA ARG A 403 -1.05 -29.40 -10.79
C ARG A 403 -1.59 -29.65 -9.37
N ALA A 404 -2.62 -28.93 -8.98
CA ALA A 404 -3.31 -29.11 -7.70
C ALA A 404 -4.14 -30.40 -7.64
N GLY A 405 -4.49 -30.98 -8.80
CA GLY A 405 -5.38 -32.14 -8.90
C GLY A 405 -6.86 -31.80 -8.70
N ALA A 406 -7.24 -30.56 -9.02
CA ALA A 406 -8.58 -30.00 -8.84
C ALA A 406 -9.52 -30.28 -10.01
#